data_AF-A0A841KVD6-F1
#
_entry.id   AF-A0A841KVD6-F1
#
_cell.length_a   1.000
_cell.length_b   1.000
_cell.length_c   1.000
_cell.angle_alpha   90.00
_cell.angle_beta   90.00
_cell.angle_gamma   90.00
#
_symmetry.space_group_name_H-M   'P 1'
#
loop_
_entity.id
_entity.type
_entity.pdbx_description
1 polymer ?
#
loop_
_entity_poly.entity_id
_entity_poly.type
_entity_poly.pdbx_seq_one_letter_code
_entity_poly.pdbx_strand_id
1 'polypeptide(L)'
;MSDHYINYDREPVVNSHEKLIDIIKDIGPEDELVITMDAFDADQSGYIFGILERHGFEVLPKGSNEGDKYHIVAHRKKNHKHS
;
A
#
# COMPACT_ATOMS: atom_id res chain seq x y z
N MET A 1 1.18 15.95 0.25
CA MET A 1 2.21 15.21 -0.52
C MET A 1 3.27 14.76 0.48
N SER A 2 2.84 13.87 1.35
CA SER A 2 3.66 13.11 2.26
C SER A 2 3.61 11.66 1.76
N ASP A 3 4.76 11.13 1.41
CA ASP A 3 4.87 9.73 1.02
C ASP A 3 4.96 8.87 2.29
N HIS A 4 4.03 7.94 2.43
CA HIS A 4 4.01 7.00 3.56
C HIS A 4 4.63 5.68 3.15
N TYR A 5 5.58 5.18 3.94
CA TYR A 5 6.30 3.94 3.66
C TYR A 5 6.03 2.88 4.73
N ILE A 6 5.62 1.69 4.30
CA ILE A 6 5.47 0.52 5.18
C ILE A 6 6.38 -0.59 4.68
N ASN A 7 7.17 -1.17 5.58
CA ASN A 7 8.06 -2.29 5.26
C ASN A 7 7.61 -3.56 6.00
N TYR A 8 7.04 -4.51 5.26
CA TYR A 8 6.57 -5.79 5.79
C TYR A 8 7.69 -6.83 5.99
N ASP A 9 8.87 -6.65 5.38
CA ASP A 9 10.02 -7.55 5.53
C ASP A 9 10.72 -7.38 6.89
N ARG A 10 10.77 -6.15 7.42
CA ARG A 10 11.51 -5.84 8.66
C ARG A 10 10.67 -5.77 9.92
N GLU A 11 9.35 -5.72 9.80
CA GLU A 11 8.46 -5.53 10.93
C GLU A 11 7.50 -6.72 11.09
N PRO A 12 7.15 -7.09 12.34
CA PRO A 12 6.16 -8.13 12.57
C PRO A 12 4.83 -7.73 11.92
N VAL A 13 4.24 -8.65 11.15
CA VAL A 13 3.02 -8.46 10.32
C VAL A 13 1.89 -7.75 11.07
N VAL A 14 1.74 -8.03 12.37
CA VAL A 14 0.72 -7.42 13.24
C VAL A 14 0.92 -5.91 13.36
N ASN A 15 2.15 -5.45 13.56
CA ASN A 15 2.49 -4.03 13.68
C ASN A 15 2.33 -3.30 12.34
N SER A 16 2.70 -3.98 11.24
CA SER A 16 2.54 -3.46 9.89
C SER A 16 1.06 -3.27 9.51
N HIS A 17 0.18 -4.13 10.01
CA HIS A 17 -1.27 -4.01 9.78
C HIS A 17 -1.89 -2.85 10.56
N GLU A 18 -1.54 -2.67 11.85
CA GLU A 18 -2.04 -1.53 12.63
C GLU A 18 -1.57 -0.21 12.04
N LYS A 19 -0.29 -0.12 11.65
CA LYS A 19 0.26 1.04 10.93
C LYS A 19 -0.46 1.29 9.61
N LEU A 20 -0.75 0.24 8.84
CA LEU A 20 -1.49 0.36 7.59
C LEU A 20 -2.86 1.01 7.81
N ILE A 21 -3.61 0.56 8.83
CA ILE A 21 -4.92 1.11 9.16
C ILE A 21 -4.84 2.56 9.62
N ASP A 22 -3.81 2.90 10.41
CA ASP A 22 -3.59 4.27 10.88
C ASP A 22 -3.25 5.21 9.72
N ILE A 23 -2.33 4.78 8.85
CA ILE A 23 -1.90 5.50 7.65
C ILE A 23 -3.05 5.66 6.65
N ILE A 24 -3.89 4.64 6.45
CA ILE A 24 -5.08 4.73 5.58
C ILE A 24 -6.05 5.83 6.05
N LYS A 25 -6.13 6.08 7.37
CA LYS A 25 -6.97 7.15 7.93
C LYS A 25 -6.35 8.53 7.75
N ASP A 26 -5.01 8.61 7.80
CA ASP A 26 -4.26 9.86 7.70
C ASP A 26 -4.00 10.29 6.23
N ILE A 27 -3.89 9.33 5.30
CA ILE A 27 -3.59 9.61 3.90
C ILE A 27 -4.68 10.46 3.22
N GLY A 28 -4.24 11.61 2.73
CA GLY A 28 -5.04 12.52 1.93
C GLY A 28 -5.22 12.08 0.48
N PRO A 29 -6.03 12.81 -0.30
CA PRO A 29 -6.30 12.53 -1.72
C PRO A 29 -5.10 12.74 -2.65
N GLU A 30 -3.98 13.27 -2.14
CA GLU A 30 -2.77 13.57 -2.91
C GLU A 30 -1.52 12.92 -2.32
N ASP A 31 -1.71 12.00 -1.37
CA ASP A 31 -0.63 11.29 -0.70
C ASP A 31 -0.53 9.87 -1.27
N GLU A 32 0.71 9.38 -1.30
CA GLU A 32 1.06 8.07 -1.84
C GLU A 32 1.48 7.15 -0.69
N LEU A 33 1.00 5.91 -0.76
CA LEU A 33 1.36 4.83 0.13
C LEU A 33 2.27 3.86 -0.63
N VAL A 34 3.50 3.73 -0.17
CA VAL A 34 4.47 2.80 -0.73
C VAL A 34 4.69 1.67 0.26
N ILE A 35 4.20 0.47 -0.09
CA ILE A 35 4.38 -0.73 0.69
C ILE A 35 5.51 -1.53 0.06
N THR A 36 6.54 -1.82 0.84
CA THR A 36 7.63 -2.71 0.44
C THR A 36 7.51 -4.01 1.21
N MET A 37 7.57 -5.12 0.51
CA MET A 37 7.59 -6.46 1.10
C MET A 37 8.62 -7.32 0.38
N ASP A 38 8.91 -8.48 0.93
CA ASP A 38 9.75 -9.46 0.27
C ASP A 38 9.01 -10.07 -0.94
N ALA A 39 9.75 -10.40 -2.00
CA ALA A 39 9.18 -10.99 -3.21
C ALA A 39 8.55 -12.37 -2.96
N PHE A 40 9.00 -13.12 -1.94
CA PHE A 40 8.36 -14.37 -1.51
C PHE A 40 6.99 -14.12 -0.87
N ASP A 41 6.80 -12.98 -0.22
CA ASP A 41 5.53 -12.54 0.36
C ASP A 41 4.64 -11.80 -0.65
N ALA A 42 5.07 -11.65 -1.90
CA ALA A 42 4.25 -11.07 -2.96
C ALA A 42 2.93 -11.85 -3.17
N ASP A 43 2.87 -13.14 -2.85
CA ASP A 43 1.62 -13.91 -2.88
C ASP A 43 0.60 -13.42 -1.84
N GLN A 44 1.07 -12.92 -0.68
CA GLN A 44 0.24 -12.32 0.38
C GLN A 44 -0.28 -10.92 0.00
N SER A 45 0.32 -10.27 -1.00
CA SER A 45 -0.08 -8.92 -1.44
C SER A 45 -1.55 -8.83 -1.85
N GLY A 46 -2.15 -9.93 -2.32
CA GLY A 46 -3.59 -10.06 -2.61
C GLY A 46 -4.49 -9.54 -1.49
N TYR A 47 -4.13 -9.83 -0.24
CA TYR A 47 -4.89 -9.38 0.93
C TYR A 47 -4.79 -7.87 1.13
N ILE A 48 -3.60 -7.30 0.91
CA ILE A 48 -3.34 -5.87 1.02
C ILE A 48 -4.07 -5.09 -0.07
N PHE A 49 -4.06 -5.58 -1.32
CA PHE A 49 -4.84 -5.01 -2.42
C PHE A 49 -6.33 -4.94 -2.06
N GLY A 50 -6.89 -6.04 -1.54
CA GLY A 50 -8.31 -6.09 -1.16
C GLY A 50 -8.69 -5.12 -0.04
N ILE A 51 -7.81 -4.87 0.93
CA ILE A 51 -8.03 -3.86 1.97
C ILE A 51 -8.01 -2.46 1.36
N LEU A 52 -6.98 -2.15 0.57
CA LEU A 52 -6.81 -0.84 -0.05
C LEU A 52 -8.00 -0.50 -0.95
N GLU A 53 -8.42 -1.42 -1.83
CA GLU A 53 -9.59 -1.23 -2.69
C GLU A 53 -10.87 -1.00 -1.89
N ARG A 54 -11.09 -1.76 -0.81
CA ARG A 54 -12.26 -1.57 0.08
C ARG A 54 -12.27 -0.20 0.75
N HIS A 55 -11.10 0.38 0.99
CA HIS A 55 -10.94 1.73 1.56
C HIS A 55 -10.92 2.84 0.50
N GLY A 56 -11.13 2.51 -0.78
CA GLY A 56 -11.15 3.49 -1.87
C GLY A 56 -9.76 3.94 -2.30
N PHE A 57 -8.75 3.10 -2.10
CA PHE A 57 -7.42 3.29 -2.65
C PHE A 57 -7.32 2.55 -3.97
N GLU A 58 -6.63 3.15 -4.91
CA GLU A 58 -6.24 2.53 -6.16
C GLU A 58 -4.79 2.09 -6.03
N VAL A 59 -4.54 0.83 -6.37
CA VAL A 59 -3.22 0.25 -6.23
C VAL A 59 -2.59 0.11 -7.60
N LEU A 60 -1.45 0.75 -7.78
CA LEU A 60 -0.62 0.68 -8.95
C LEU A 60 0.45 -0.39 -8.70
N PRO A 61 0.34 -1.56 -9.35
CA PRO A 61 1.40 -2.55 -9.30
C PRO A 61 2.60 -2.02 -10.08
N LYS A 62 3.49 -1.28 -9.42
CA LYS A 62 4.85 -1.03 -9.91
C LYS A 62 5.68 -2.28 -9.62
N GLY A 63 5.42 -3.33 -10.40
CA GLY A 63 6.14 -4.59 -10.36
C GLY A 63 7.56 -4.44 -10.89
N SER A 64 8.39 -3.65 -10.21
CA SER A 64 9.83 -3.68 -10.39
C SER A 64 10.38 -4.70 -9.39
N ASN A 65 10.55 -5.94 -9.84
CA ASN A 65 11.40 -6.92 -9.14
C ASN A 65 12.85 -6.42 -9.22
N GLU A 66 13.21 -5.43 -8.42
CA GLU A 66 14.61 -5.14 -8.12
C GLU A 66 15.10 -6.19 -7.12
N GLY A 67 15.41 -7.38 -7.63
CA GLY A 67 15.93 -8.50 -6.85
C GLY A 67 14.87 -9.19 -6.01
N ASP A 68 14.96 -9.04 -4.69
CA ASP A 68 14.19 -9.77 -3.66
C ASP A 68 13.04 -8.95 -3.05
N LYS A 69 12.79 -7.73 -3.54
CA LYS A 69 11.76 -6.85 -2.96
C LYS A 69 10.64 -6.56 -3.92
N TYR A 70 9.43 -6.58 -3.38
CA TYR A 70 8.19 -6.23 -4.05
C TYR A 70 7.69 -4.88 -3.54
N HIS A 71 7.46 -3.95 -4.46
CA HIS A 71 6.99 -2.60 -4.14
C HIS A 71 5.57 -2.40 -4.68
N ILE A 72 4.68 -2.01 -3.77
CA ILE A 72 3.28 -1.71 -4.08
C ILE A 72 3.09 -0.22 -3.83
N VAL A 73 2.62 0.49 -4.84
CA VAL A 73 2.27 1.91 -4.71
C VAL A 73 0.75 2.00 -4.72
N ALA A 74 0.17 2.59 -3.69
CA ALA A 74 -1.26 2.84 -3.60
C ALA A 74 -1.50 4.33 -3.40
N HIS A 75 -2.51 4.87 -4.07
CA HIS A 75 -2.93 6.24 -3.87
C HIS A 75 -4.42 6.25 -3.60
N ARG A 76 -4.88 7.24 -2.83
CA ARG A 76 -6.31 7.38 -2.59
C ARG A 76 -6.99 7.67 -3.93
N LYS A 77 -8.00 6.88 -4.29
CA LYS A 77 -8.75 7.11 -5.51
C LYS A 77 -9.44 8.46 -5.32
N LYS A 78 -8.98 9.50 -6.03
CA LYS A 78 -9.74 10.73 -6.15
C LYS A 78 -11.07 10.29 -6.75
N ASN A 79 -12.12 10.23 -5.93
CA ASN A 79 -13.47 10.02 -6.44
C ASN A 79 -13.69 11.12 -7.48
N HIS A 80 -13.53 10.79 -8.75
CA HIS A 80 -14.03 11.58 -9.86
C HIS A 80 -15.57 11.46 -9.81
N LYS A 81 -16.17 12.11 -8.81
CA LYS A 81 -17.54 12.61 -8.93
C LYS A 81 -17.44 13.95 -9.65
N HIS A 82 -17.37 13.88 -10.97
CA HIS A 82 -17.66 14.95 -11.94
C HIS A 82 -17.46 14.30 -13.32
N SER A 83 -18.45 14.20 -14.21
CA SER A 83 -19.72 14.91 -14.38
C SER A 83 -20.70 14.05 -15.18
#